data_AF-A0A817EG85-F1
#
_entry.id   AF-A0A817EG85-F1
#
_cell.length_a   1.000
_cell.length_b   1.000
_cell.length_c   1.000
_cell.angle_alpha   90.00
_cell.angle_beta   90.00
_cell.angle_gamma   90.00
#
_symmetry.space_group_name_H-M   'P 1'
#
loop_
_entity.id
_entity.type
_entity.pdbx_description
1 polymer ?
#
loop_
_entity_poly.entity_id
_entity_poly.type
_entity_poly.pdbx_seq_one_letter_code
_entity_poly.pdbx_strand_id
1 'polypeptide(L)'
;MSSEEVRPVIDCFCQILSLYGFSMITSETFCLAKYDQNEAIIPLYKLIFELIHFDSKPTNQELFKDKFSQMSKEEIVNIIKRDLYKRGYTYDHFLSLDNNMEKGSQQLLVCLGWLIYHIKFIDKCMKLCLKSISNDNQIDKDQDVKCDLIEQIKQAIRTNLKIRSRLQAIEHTNLQENNHMSSFELQLYQYPHLISQYLIELDKEHHKLSLFLYWNKNENIFWKWMESVLDQPITKENNELLHDVECQHLEAEKQKFNAAIDTLDSALVQLEQLWISNNSHPSIEHDVSSIITSIDTEISSLFNQLLNNNSSSTKKSLSE
;
A
#
# COMPACT_ATOMS: atom_id res chain seq x y z
N MET A 1 -14.28 18.34 12.99
CA MET A 1 -13.67 17.35 13.90
C MET A 1 -12.57 18.05 14.68
N SER A 2 -12.52 17.91 16.01
CA SER A 2 -11.52 18.62 16.81
C SER A 2 -10.14 17.98 16.59
N SER A 3 -9.08 18.81 16.57
CA SER A 3 -7.69 18.32 16.45
C SER A 3 -7.32 17.37 17.60
N GLU A 4 -7.95 17.55 18.77
CA GLU A 4 -7.74 16.75 19.97
C GLU A 4 -8.23 15.30 19.86
N GLU A 5 -9.28 15.03 19.08
CA GLU A 5 -9.80 13.66 18.87
C GLU A 5 -8.96 12.88 17.85
N VAL A 6 -8.41 13.56 16.86
CA VAL A 6 -7.70 12.93 15.74
C VAL A 6 -6.28 12.55 16.13
N ARG A 7 -5.58 13.43 16.85
CA ARG A 7 -4.16 13.28 17.15
C ARG A 7 -3.82 11.95 17.83
N PRO A 8 -4.54 11.49 18.87
CA PRO A 8 -4.27 10.19 19.50
C PRO A 8 -4.43 8.99 18.54
N VAL A 9 -5.34 9.09 17.57
CA VAL A 9 -5.58 8.03 16.58
C VAL A 9 -4.44 7.98 15.57
N ILE A 10 -3.96 9.14 15.10
CA ILE A 10 -2.78 9.21 14.24
C ILE A 10 -1.53 8.77 15.01
N ASP A 11 -1.37 9.15 16.27
CA ASP A 11 -0.25 8.69 17.10
C ASP A 11 -0.28 7.18 17.30
N CYS A 12 -1.47 6.58 17.45
CA CYS A 12 -1.61 5.12 17.47
C CYS A 12 -1.17 4.51 16.14
N PHE A 13 -1.55 5.09 15.00
CA PHE A 13 -1.09 4.64 13.69
C PHE A 13 0.43 4.71 13.54
N CYS A 14 1.04 5.83 13.95
CA CYS A 14 2.50 6.02 13.95
C CYS A 14 3.21 4.99 14.84
N GLN A 15 2.63 4.65 15.99
CA GLN A 15 3.14 3.58 16.86
C GLN A 15 3.02 2.20 16.19
N ILE A 16 1.93 1.92 15.48
CA ILE A 16 1.83 0.67 14.70
C ILE A 16 2.92 0.63 13.63
N LEU A 17 3.16 1.72 12.89
CA LEU A 17 4.25 1.79 11.92
C LEU A 17 5.62 1.52 12.57
N SER A 18 5.92 2.15 13.71
CA SER A 18 7.20 1.97 14.39
C SER A 18 7.42 0.53 14.87
N LEU A 19 6.37 -0.16 15.32
CA LEU A 19 6.44 -1.56 15.75
C LEU A 19 6.87 -2.53 14.65
N TYR A 20 6.59 -2.20 13.40
CA TYR A 20 6.97 -3.04 12.26
C TYR A 20 8.34 -2.69 11.68
N GLY A 21 8.91 -1.53 12.05
CA GLY A 21 10.24 -1.11 11.58
C GLY A 21 10.21 -0.01 10.53
N PHE A 22 9.05 0.61 10.27
CA PHE A 22 8.95 1.76 9.37
C PHE A 22 9.72 2.96 9.91
N SER A 23 10.01 3.91 9.02
CA SER A 23 10.62 5.18 9.39
C SER A 23 9.76 5.96 10.39
N MET A 24 10.43 6.67 11.29
CA MET A 24 9.73 7.50 12.29
C MET A 24 8.93 8.58 11.57
N ILE A 25 7.62 8.53 11.76
CA ILE A 25 6.66 9.55 11.32
C ILE A 25 5.80 9.93 12.53
N THR A 26 5.44 11.20 12.65
CA THR A 26 4.67 11.72 13.79
C THR A 26 3.32 12.25 13.33
N SER A 27 2.36 12.40 14.25
CA SER A 27 1.09 13.06 13.94
C SER A 27 1.26 14.46 13.36
N GLU A 28 2.35 15.15 13.73
CA GLU A 28 2.67 16.48 13.21
C GLU A 28 2.98 16.43 11.71
N THR A 29 3.70 15.41 11.23
CA THR A 29 3.94 15.21 9.79
C THR A 29 2.62 15.08 9.01
N PHE A 30 1.65 14.33 9.56
CA PHE A 30 0.32 14.20 8.97
C PHE A 30 -0.46 15.51 8.97
N CYS A 31 -0.37 16.30 10.05
CA CYS A 31 -0.96 17.63 10.12
C CYS A 31 -0.34 18.60 9.11
N LEU A 32 1.00 18.61 9.00
CA LEU A 32 1.74 19.43 8.04
C LEU A 32 1.34 19.07 6.60
N ALA A 33 1.27 17.78 6.28
CA ALA A 33 0.85 17.32 4.97
C ALA A 33 -0.59 17.69 4.62
N LYS A 34 -1.50 17.65 5.61
CA LYS A 34 -2.88 18.11 5.41
C LYS A 34 -2.92 19.56 4.92
N TYR A 35 -2.05 20.44 5.43
CA TYR A 35 -1.99 21.85 5.02
C TYR A 35 -0.94 22.12 3.93
N ASP A 36 -0.61 21.10 3.16
CA ASP A 36 0.37 21.10 2.07
C ASP A 36 1.75 21.72 2.41
N GLN A 37 2.27 21.42 3.60
CA GLN A 37 3.57 21.93 4.06
C GLN A 37 4.74 21.03 3.59
N ASN A 38 5.79 21.66 3.07
CA ASN A 38 6.90 20.97 2.41
C ASN A 38 7.70 20.05 3.33
N GLU A 39 7.72 20.33 4.64
CA GLU A 39 8.39 19.55 5.67
C GLU A 39 7.88 18.10 5.73
N ALA A 40 6.62 17.86 5.31
CA ALA A 40 6.04 16.53 5.30
C ALA A 40 6.36 15.70 4.05
N ILE A 41 6.90 16.31 2.99
CA ILE A 41 7.09 15.65 1.69
C ILE A 41 8.04 14.46 1.77
N ILE A 42 9.27 14.69 2.26
CA ILE A 42 10.31 13.65 2.32
C ILE A 42 9.89 12.49 3.25
N PRO A 43 9.38 12.74 4.48
CA PRO A 43 8.85 11.68 5.33
C PRO A 43 7.75 10.85 4.66
N LEU A 44 6.83 11.49 3.94
CA LEU A 44 5.73 10.80 3.26
C LEU A 44 6.19 9.96 2.08
N TYR A 45 7.09 10.48 1.23
CA TYR A 45 7.69 9.68 0.16
C TYR A 45 8.40 8.44 0.70
N LYS A 46 9.14 8.60 1.80
CA LYS A 46 9.81 7.49 2.47
C LYS A 46 8.82 6.44 2.97
N LEU A 47 7.76 6.88 3.64
CA LEU A 47 6.72 5.98 4.15
C LEU A 47 5.99 5.24 3.01
N ILE A 48 5.61 5.94 1.94
CA ILE A 48 4.96 5.33 0.77
C ILE A 48 5.88 4.29 0.13
N PHE A 49 7.16 4.61 -0.05
CA PHE A 49 8.15 3.69 -0.56
C PHE A 49 8.25 2.42 0.29
N GLU A 50 8.37 2.57 1.61
CA GLU A 50 8.42 1.45 2.55
C GLU A 50 7.13 0.61 2.51
N LEU A 51 5.95 1.23 2.40
CA LEU A 51 4.67 0.53 2.32
C LEU A 51 4.51 -0.29 1.03
N ILE A 52 4.93 0.25 -0.11
CA ILE A 52 4.93 -0.48 -1.40
C ILE A 52 5.78 -1.76 -1.30
N HIS A 53 6.94 -1.67 -0.64
CA HIS A 53 7.82 -2.81 -0.43
C HIS A 53 7.29 -3.78 0.64
N PHE A 54 6.71 -3.27 1.72
CA PHE A 54 6.06 -4.08 2.75
C PHE A 54 4.97 -4.97 2.17
N ASP A 55 4.16 -4.43 1.26
CA ASP A 55 3.10 -5.19 0.61
C ASP A 55 3.63 -6.41 -0.17
N SER A 56 4.83 -6.28 -0.75
CA SER A 56 5.50 -7.36 -1.49
C SER A 56 6.26 -8.33 -0.57
N LYS A 57 6.93 -7.80 0.47
CA LYS A 57 7.80 -8.55 1.38
C LYS A 57 7.74 -7.96 2.81
N PRO A 58 6.83 -8.44 3.67
CA PRO A 58 6.57 -7.83 4.97
C PRO A 58 7.68 -8.00 6.03
N THR A 59 8.64 -8.91 5.81
CA THR A 59 9.61 -9.36 6.83
C THR A 59 10.95 -8.60 6.82
N ASN A 60 11.30 -7.87 5.75
CA ASN A 60 12.66 -7.33 5.55
C ASN A 60 12.72 -5.80 5.52
N GLN A 61 12.25 -5.13 6.59
CA GLN A 61 12.09 -3.68 6.57
C GLN A 61 13.39 -2.87 6.64
N GLU A 62 14.42 -3.39 7.30
CA GLU A 62 15.72 -2.70 7.42
C GLU A 62 16.38 -2.47 6.06
N LEU A 63 16.23 -3.42 5.12
CA LEU A 63 16.80 -3.32 3.78
C LEU A 63 16.24 -2.16 2.95
N PHE A 64 15.03 -1.69 3.26
CA PHE A 64 14.39 -0.63 2.47
C PHE A 64 14.82 0.77 2.90
N LYS A 65 15.29 0.92 4.16
CA LYS A 65 15.83 2.20 4.66
C LYS A 65 17.11 2.58 3.93
N ASP A 66 18.02 1.62 3.79
CA ASP A 66 19.29 1.82 3.10
C ASP A 66 19.08 2.14 1.62
N LYS A 67 18.11 1.47 0.99
CA LYS A 67 17.78 1.70 -0.41
C LYS A 67 17.23 3.10 -0.66
N PHE A 68 16.35 3.61 0.21
CA PHE A 68 15.82 4.97 0.05
C PHE A 68 16.92 6.04 0.10
N SER A 69 17.91 5.88 0.97
CA SER A 69 19.02 6.83 1.11
C SER A 69 20.06 6.78 -0.02
N GLN A 70 20.12 5.68 -0.77
CA GLN A 70 21.08 5.48 -1.85
C GLN A 70 20.58 5.98 -3.22
N MET A 71 19.27 6.22 -3.36
CA MET A 71 18.63 6.55 -4.62
C MET A 71 18.47 8.06 -4.79
N SER A 72 18.45 8.52 -6.05
CA SER A 72 18.12 9.91 -6.34
C SER A 72 16.63 10.18 -6.09
N LYS A 73 16.27 11.44 -5.86
CA LYS A 73 14.86 11.84 -5.67
C LYS A 73 13.99 11.43 -6.88
N GLU A 74 14.49 11.66 -8.08
CA GLU A 74 13.80 11.33 -9.32
C GLU A 74 13.57 9.82 -9.45
N GLU A 75 14.57 8.99 -9.12
CA GLU A 75 14.42 7.54 -9.14
C GLU A 75 13.34 7.08 -8.16
N ILE A 76 13.29 7.66 -6.96
CA ILE A 76 12.28 7.34 -5.95
C ILE A 76 10.88 7.70 -6.44
N VAL A 77 10.68 8.92 -6.98
CA VAL A 77 9.39 9.37 -7.51
C VAL A 77 8.93 8.46 -8.64
N ASN A 78 9.82 8.13 -9.58
CA ASN A 78 9.49 7.26 -10.70
C ASN A 78 9.12 5.83 -10.27
N ILE A 79 9.82 5.27 -9.29
CA ILE A 79 9.47 3.95 -8.73
C ILE A 79 8.09 3.99 -8.07
N ILE A 80 7.84 4.99 -7.23
CA ILE A 80 6.58 5.14 -6.52
C ILE A 80 5.42 5.33 -7.51
N LYS A 81 5.54 6.25 -8.47
CA LYS A 81 4.52 6.47 -9.52
C LYS A 81 4.24 5.19 -10.29
N ARG A 82 5.27 4.50 -10.76
CA ARG A 82 5.14 3.23 -11.50
C ARG A 82 4.45 2.15 -10.68
N ASP A 83 4.87 1.95 -9.43
CA ASP A 83 4.33 0.87 -8.60
C ASP A 83 2.92 1.17 -8.09
N LEU A 84 2.57 2.44 -7.88
CA LEU A 84 1.21 2.89 -7.62
C LEU A 84 0.30 2.71 -8.85
N TYR A 85 0.78 3.08 -10.04
CA TYR A 85 0.04 2.90 -11.29
C TYR A 85 -0.27 1.42 -11.56
N LYS A 86 0.71 0.53 -11.36
CA LYS A 86 0.52 -0.93 -11.45
C LYS A 86 -0.54 -1.46 -10.47
N ARG A 87 -0.80 -0.75 -9.38
CA ARG A 87 -1.82 -1.09 -8.38
C ARG A 87 -3.17 -0.42 -8.67
N GLY A 88 -3.29 0.34 -9.76
CA GLY A 88 -4.52 1.01 -10.17
C GLY A 88 -4.72 2.40 -9.56
N TYR A 89 -3.69 3.03 -8.99
CA TYR A 89 -3.79 4.42 -8.55
C TYR A 89 -3.62 5.37 -9.75
N THR A 90 -4.69 6.06 -10.11
CA THR A 90 -4.77 6.93 -11.30
C THR A 90 -5.10 8.37 -10.94
N TYR A 91 -4.71 8.84 -9.75
CA TYR A 91 -5.00 10.21 -9.34
C TYR A 91 -4.06 11.20 -10.04
N ASP A 92 -4.61 11.95 -11.00
CA ASP A 92 -3.83 12.81 -11.90
C ASP A 92 -2.98 13.85 -11.17
N HIS A 93 -3.54 14.49 -10.13
CA HIS A 93 -2.81 15.50 -9.34
C HIS A 93 -1.56 14.94 -8.64
N PHE A 94 -1.52 13.64 -8.35
CA PHE A 94 -0.32 13.00 -7.83
C PHE A 94 0.66 12.64 -8.95
N LEU A 95 0.14 12.14 -10.07
CA LEU A 95 0.97 11.76 -11.23
C LEU A 95 1.65 12.98 -11.87
N SER A 96 1.02 14.14 -11.80
CA SER A 96 1.53 15.44 -12.27
C SER A 96 2.54 16.09 -11.31
N LEU A 97 2.82 15.52 -10.13
CA LEU A 97 3.82 16.07 -9.22
C LEU A 97 5.21 16.06 -9.86
N ASP A 98 6.03 17.06 -9.54
CA ASP A 98 7.42 17.10 -9.98
C ASP A 98 8.24 15.93 -9.42
N ASN A 99 9.39 15.69 -10.04
CA ASN A 99 10.35 14.68 -9.60
C ASN A 99 11.32 15.21 -8.52
N ASN A 100 11.21 16.49 -8.14
CA ASN A 100 12.13 17.18 -7.24
C ASN A 100 11.71 17.09 -5.76
N MET A 101 10.51 16.58 -5.49
CA MET A 101 9.92 16.44 -4.17
C MET A 101 9.81 17.79 -3.45
N GLU A 102 9.36 18.82 -4.14
CA GLU A 102 9.28 20.19 -3.59
C GLU A 102 7.88 20.61 -3.17
N LYS A 103 6.84 20.00 -3.74
CA LYS A 103 5.43 20.31 -3.44
C LYS A 103 4.58 19.04 -3.39
N GLY A 104 3.36 19.18 -2.88
CA GLY A 104 2.32 18.17 -2.98
C GLY A 104 2.26 17.15 -1.85
N SER A 105 2.61 17.60 -0.64
CA SER A 105 2.46 16.79 0.58
C SER A 105 1.02 16.38 0.86
N GLN A 106 0.04 17.20 0.46
CA GLN A 106 -1.37 16.85 0.57
C GLN A 106 -1.75 15.68 -0.35
N GLN A 107 -1.30 15.72 -1.61
CA GLN A 107 -1.54 14.64 -2.59
C GLN A 107 -0.81 13.36 -2.17
N LEU A 108 0.37 13.47 -1.57
CA LEU A 108 1.09 12.36 -0.96
C LEU A 108 0.31 11.75 0.20
N LEU A 109 -0.29 12.58 1.06
CA LEU A 109 -1.12 12.10 2.17
C LEU A 109 -2.38 11.36 1.66
N VAL A 110 -3.03 11.88 0.62
CA VAL A 110 -4.16 11.21 -0.03
C VAL A 110 -3.73 9.86 -0.61
N CYS A 111 -2.62 9.83 -1.33
CA CYS A 111 -2.03 8.61 -1.88
C CYS A 111 -1.72 7.60 -0.78
N LEU A 112 -1.15 8.06 0.35
CA LEU A 112 -0.85 7.22 1.50
C LEU A 112 -2.12 6.61 2.09
N GLY A 113 -3.18 7.40 2.26
CA GLY A 113 -4.48 6.92 2.72
C GLY A 113 -5.07 5.85 1.81
N TRP A 114 -5.03 6.07 0.49
CA TRP A 114 -5.43 5.09 -0.50
C TRP A 114 -4.61 3.80 -0.39
N LEU A 115 -3.28 3.92 -0.26
CA LEU A 115 -2.39 2.77 -0.19
C LEU A 115 -2.65 1.93 1.07
N ILE A 116 -2.78 2.57 2.24
CA ILE A 116 -3.08 1.92 3.52
C ILE A 116 -4.38 1.11 3.42
N TYR A 117 -5.40 1.70 2.83
CA TYR A 117 -6.69 1.05 2.58
C TYR A 117 -6.55 -0.14 1.62
N HIS A 118 -5.94 0.10 0.46
CA HIS A 118 -5.83 -0.88 -0.62
C HIS A 118 -5.03 -2.13 -0.22
N ILE A 119 -3.94 -1.96 0.54
CA ILE A 119 -3.13 -3.11 0.99
C ILE A 119 -3.67 -3.78 2.26
N LYS A 120 -4.80 -3.29 2.81
CA LYS A 120 -5.33 -3.69 4.13
C LYS A 120 -4.22 -3.70 5.19
N PHE A 121 -3.43 -2.62 5.26
CA PHE A 121 -2.17 -2.57 6.01
C PHE A 121 -2.31 -3.05 7.46
N ILE A 122 -3.29 -2.50 8.18
CA ILE A 122 -3.50 -2.82 9.60
C ILE A 122 -3.89 -4.29 9.79
N ASP A 123 -4.72 -4.85 8.91
CA ASP A 123 -5.09 -6.26 8.97
C ASP A 123 -3.88 -7.17 8.74
N LYS A 124 -2.99 -6.81 7.82
CA LYS A 124 -1.71 -7.52 7.62
C LYS A 124 -0.84 -7.47 8.87
N CYS A 125 -0.71 -6.30 9.50
CA CYS A 125 0.00 -6.16 10.77
C CYS A 125 -0.64 -7.03 11.87
N MET A 126 -1.96 -6.99 12.04
CA MET A 126 -2.66 -7.85 13.02
C MET A 126 -2.37 -9.33 12.79
N LYS A 127 -2.42 -9.80 11.53
CA LYS A 127 -2.08 -11.18 11.17
C LYS A 127 -0.63 -11.53 11.50
N LEU A 128 0.32 -10.65 11.22
CA LEU A 128 1.74 -10.87 11.56
C LEU A 128 1.95 -10.94 13.07
N CYS A 129 1.30 -10.08 13.84
CA CYS A 129 1.34 -10.09 15.29
C CYS A 129 0.79 -11.39 15.88
N LEU A 130 -0.34 -11.89 15.36
CA LEU A 130 -0.94 -13.13 15.83
C LEU A 130 -0.08 -14.36 15.47
N LYS A 131 0.56 -14.35 14.28
CA LYS A 131 1.52 -15.38 13.86
C LYS A 131 2.76 -15.43 14.74
N SER A 132 3.24 -14.30 15.26
CA SER A 132 4.38 -14.32 16.20
C SER A 132 4.03 -14.86 17.58
N ILE A 133 2.77 -14.73 18.01
CA ILE A 133 2.29 -15.19 19.32
C ILE A 133 1.90 -16.68 19.27
N SER A 134 1.26 -17.09 18.18
CA SER A 134 0.85 -18.47 17.97
C SER A 134 2.01 -19.22 17.28
N ASN A 135 2.82 -19.95 18.03
CA ASN A 135 3.88 -20.82 17.48
C ASN A 135 3.37 -21.94 16.53
N ASP A 136 2.08 -21.94 16.20
CA ASP A 136 1.43 -22.89 15.31
C ASP A 136 1.17 -22.27 13.92
N ASN A 137 1.75 -22.92 12.90
CA ASN A 137 1.61 -22.62 11.47
C ASN A 137 0.19 -22.88 10.91
N GLN A 138 -0.87 -22.71 11.69
CA GLN A 138 -2.26 -22.93 11.24
C GLN A 138 -3.07 -21.63 11.18
N ILE A 139 -2.54 -20.62 10.50
CA ILE A 139 -3.37 -19.53 9.98
C ILE A 139 -3.28 -19.61 8.46
N ASP A 140 -4.01 -20.58 7.90
CA ASP A 140 -4.26 -20.63 6.46
C ASP A 140 -5.70 -21.10 6.20
N LYS A 141 -6.56 -20.12 5.91
CA LYS A 141 -7.33 -20.01 4.67
C LYS A 141 -8.21 -18.77 4.74
N ASP A 142 -8.32 -18.10 3.60
CA ASP A 142 -9.18 -16.96 3.31
C ASP A 142 -10.57 -17.08 3.97
N GLN A 143 -10.75 -16.40 5.09
CA GLN A 143 -12.02 -15.88 5.52
C GLN A 143 -11.85 -14.41 5.90
N ASP A 144 -12.55 -13.57 5.15
CA ASP A 144 -12.61 -12.13 5.29
C ASP A 144 -13.46 -11.77 6.50
N VAL A 145 -12.91 -11.96 7.70
CA VAL A 145 -13.60 -11.59 8.94
C VAL A 145 -12.63 -10.84 9.84
N LYS A 146 -12.52 -9.54 9.63
CA LYS A 146 -11.86 -8.62 10.58
C LYS A 146 -12.34 -8.84 12.03
N CYS A 147 -13.61 -9.21 12.22
CA CYS A 147 -14.15 -9.55 13.54
C CYS A 147 -13.45 -10.77 14.18
N ASP A 148 -12.99 -11.74 13.39
CA ASP A 148 -12.28 -12.91 13.88
C ASP A 148 -10.87 -12.53 14.37
N LEU A 149 -10.15 -11.70 13.61
CA LEU A 149 -8.84 -11.16 14.04
C LEU A 149 -8.95 -10.38 15.36
N ILE A 150 -9.99 -9.57 15.52
CA ILE A 150 -10.20 -8.79 16.74
C ILE A 150 -10.53 -9.70 17.93
N GLU A 151 -11.33 -10.74 17.76
CA GLU A 151 -11.57 -11.71 18.83
C GLU A 151 -10.31 -12.51 19.18
N GLN A 152 -9.51 -12.90 18.19
CA GLN A 152 -8.19 -13.51 18.41
C GLN A 152 -7.26 -12.59 19.21
N ILE A 153 -7.20 -11.29 18.87
CA ILE A 153 -6.42 -10.29 19.63
C ILE A 153 -6.93 -10.14 21.06
N LYS A 154 -8.25 -10.04 21.26
CA LYS A 154 -8.84 -9.99 22.61
C LYS A 154 -8.49 -11.24 23.40
N GLN A 155 -8.52 -12.41 22.76
CA GLN A 155 -8.15 -13.66 23.38
C GLN A 155 -6.67 -13.69 23.77
N ALA A 156 -5.78 -13.25 22.88
CA ALA A 156 -4.34 -13.10 23.14
C ALA A 156 -4.06 -12.15 24.32
N ILE A 157 -4.81 -11.05 24.44
CA ILE A 157 -4.70 -10.15 25.61
C ILE A 157 -5.12 -10.87 26.89
N ARG A 158 -6.24 -11.60 26.88
CA ARG A 158 -6.69 -12.37 28.05
C ARG A 158 -5.67 -13.42 28.47
N THR A 159 -5.04 -14.12 27.52
CA THR A 159 -3.97 -15.07 27.81
C THR A 159 -2.74 -14.38 28.38
N ASN A 160 -2.33 -13.24 27.82
CA ASN A 160 -1.18 -12.49 28.35
C ASN A 160 -1.42 -12.01 29.78
N LEU A 161 -2.61 -11.52 30.10
CA LEU A 161 -2.96 -11.14 31.48
C LEU A 161 -2.94 -12.33 32.46
N LYS A 162 -3.38 -13.51 32.02
CA LYS A 162 -3.31 -14.75 32.83
C LYS A 162 -1.87 -15.22 33.03
N ILE A 163 -1.04 -15.13 32.00
CA ILE A 163 0.39 -15.49 32.11
C ILE A 163 1.09 -14.51 33.05
N ARG A 164 0.84 -13.21 32.90
CA ARG A 164 1.40 -12.16 33.78
C ARG A 164 1.05 -12.41 35.24
N SER A 165 -0.21 -12.69 35.56
CA SER A 165 -0.62 -12.94 36.95
C SER A 165 0.02 -14.20 37.54
N ARG A 166 0.22 -15.25 36.74
CA ARG A 166 0.96 -16.45 37.17
C ARG A 166 2.45 -16.16 37.40
N LEU A 167 3.10 -15.43 36.48
CA LEU A 167 4.51 -15.05 36.61
C LEU A 167 4.75 -14.20 37.86
N GLN A 168 3.86 -13.23 38.15
CA GLN A 168 3.92 -12.43 39.37
C GLN A 168 3.68 -13.26 40.64
N ALA A 169 2.79 -14.26 40.60
CA ALA A 169 2.58 -15.16 41.73
C ALA A 169 3.82 -16.01 42.02
N ILE A 170 4.55 -16.43 40.98
CA ILE A 170 5.83 -17.15 41.09
C ILE A 170 6.91 -16.22 41.67
N GLU A 171 7.02 -14.99 41.18
CA GLU A 171 7.98 -13.98 41.65
C GLU A 171 7.79 -13.67 43.15
N HIS A 172 6.54 -13.61 43.62
CA HIS A 172 6.20 -13.30 45.00
C HIS A 172 6.05 -14.53 45.93
N THR A 173 6.46 -15.73 45.50
CA THR A 173 6.42 -16.97 46.30
C THR A 173 5.06 -17.35 46.91
N ASN A 174 3.95 -16.85 46.33
CA ASN A 174 2.60 -17.15 46.81
C ASN A 174 1.97 -18.27 45.97
N LEU A 175 2.72 -19.37 45.83
CA LEU A 175 2.24 -20.58 45.17
C LEU A 175 1.26 -21.27 46.13
N GLN A 176 -0.04 -21.06 45.91
CA GLN A 176 -1.06 -21.83 46.61
C GLN A 176 -0.77 -23.33 46.43
N GLU A 177 -0.61 -24.05 47.55
CA GLU A 177 -0.03 -25.41 47.69
C GLU A 177 -0.70 -26.53 46.87
N ASN A 178 -1.72 -26.24 46.06
CA ASN A 178 -2.57 -27.25 45.41
C ASN A 178 -2.56 -27.25 43.87
N ASN A 179 -1.69 -26.47 43.20
CA ASN A 179 -1.59 -26.52 41.75
C ASN A 179 -0.24 -27.09 41.30
N HIS A 180 -0.30 -28.17 40.52
CA HIS A 180 0.88 -28.80 39.92
C HIS A 180 1.67 -27.77 39.10
N MET A 181 2.90 -27.48 39.54
CA MET A 181 3.85 -26.64 38.81
C MET A 181 4.21 -27.33 37.49
N SER A 182 4.04 -26.64 36.37
CA SER A 182 4.54 -27.12 35.09
C SER A 182 6.08 -27.14 35.07
N SER A 183 6.67 -27.94 34.18
CA SER A 183 8.13 -27.98 33.98
C SER A 183 8.72 -26.60 33.64
N PHE A 184 7.95 -25.77 32.93
CA PHE A 184 8.31 -24.38 32.63
C PHE A 184 8.31 -23.49 33.88
N GLU A 185 7.31 -23.62 34.76
CA GLU A 185 7.25 -22.83 36.00
C GLU A 185 8.35 -23.22 36.99
N LEU A 186 8.72 -24.50 37.04
CA LEU A 186 9.90 -24.99 37.76
C LEU A 186 11.20 -24.38 37.23
N GLN A 187 11.35 -24.31 35.91
CA GLN A 187 12.50 -23.68 35.26
C GLN A 187 12.56 -22.17 35.58
N LEU A 188 11.43 -21.47 35.58
CA LEU A 188 11.37 -20.05 35.93
C LEU A 188 11.67 -19.79 37.40
N TYR A 189 11.26 -20.68 38.31
CA TYR A 189 11.60 -20.61 39.72
C TYR A 189 13.12 -20.75 39.96
N GLN A 190 13.79 -21.60 39.19
CA GLN A 190 15.24 -21.79 39.25
C GLN A 190 16.03 -20.59 38.71
N TYR A 191 15.42 -19.77 37.85
CA TYR A 191 16.06 -18.61 37.22
C TYR A 191 15.17 -17.37 37.27
N PRO A 192 15.07 -16.69 38.43
CA PRO A 192 14.19 -15.52 38.61
C PRO A 192 14.48 -14.35 37.65
N HIS A 193 15.72 -14.21 37.19
CA HIS A 193 16.09 -13.21 36.19
C HIS A 193 15.43 -13.43 34.82
N LEU A 194 15.01 -14.67 34.50
CA LEU A 194 14.24 -14.95 33.30
C LEU A 194 12.80 -14.46 33.45
N ILE A 195 12.23 -14.48 34.66
CA ILE A 195 10.86 -14.00 34.92
C ILE A 195 10.73 -12.53 34.52
N SER A 196 11.67 -11.69 34.95
CA SER A 196 11.65 -10.26 34.61
C SER A 196 11.80 -10.03 33.11
N GLN A 197 12.63 -10.80 32.40
CA GLN A 197 12.74 -10.76 30.94
C GLN A 197 11.43 -11.16 30.26
N TYR A 198 10.80 -12.25 30.69
CA TYR A 198 9.50 -12.69 30.16
C TYR A 198 8.40 -11.67 30.42
N LEU A 199 8.37 -11.04 31.59
CA LEU A 199 7.41 -9.96 31.89
C LEU A 199 7.58 -8.76 30.96
N ILE A 200 8.83 -8.37 30.66
CA ILE A 200 9.13 -7.29 29.72
C ILE A 200 8.65 -7.64 28.31
N GLU A 201 8.94 -8.84 27.81
CA GLU A 201 8.48 -9.26 26.48
C GLU A 201 6.95 -9.39 26.41
N LEU A 202 6.32 -9.91 27.47
CA LEU A 202 4.88 -10.02 27.57
C LEU A 202 4.20 -8.63 27.60
N ASP A 203 4.82 -7.64 28.25
CA ASP A 203 4.34 -6.26 28.26
C ASP A 203 4.47 -5.59 26.90
N LYS A 204 5.56 -5.85 26.16
CA LYS A 204 5.70 -5.40 24.78
C LYS A 204 4.60 -6.00 23.90
N GLU A 205 4.34 -7.30 24.02
CA GLU A 205 3.24 -7.96 23.29
C GLU A 205 1.87 -7.41 23.66
N HIS A 206 1.59 -7.26 24.96
CA HIS A 206 0.34 -6.68 25.43
C HIS A 206 0.15 -5.26 24.87
N HIS A 207 1.20 -4.44 24.89
CA HIS A 207 1.17 -3.11 24.32
C HIS A 207 0.85 -3.15 22.82
N LYS A 208 1.53 -3.99 22.03
CA LYS A 208 1.22 -4.19 20.59
C LYS A 208 -0.26 -4.54 20.36
N LEU A 209 -0.79 -5.51 21.10
CA LEU A 209 -2.18 -5.95 20.98
C LEU A 209 -3.19 -4.85 21.37
N SER A 210 -2.88 -4.09 22.41
CA SER A 210 -3.73 -2.98 22.86
C SER A 210 -3.81 -1.83 21.85
N LEU A 211 -2.71 -1.55 21.13
CA LEU A 211 -2.70 -0.59 20.02
C LEU A 211 -3.67 -1.00 18.92
N PHE A 212 -3.69 -2.28 18.52
CA PHE A 212 -4.65 -2.75 17.51
C PHE A 212 -6.11 -2.64 17.95
N LEU A 213 -6.41 -2.94 19.22
CA LEU A 213 -7.77 -2.74 19.75
C LEU A 213 -8.15 -1.26 19.80
N TYR A 214 -7.20 -0.39 20.15
CA TYR A 214 -7.43 1.05 20.15
C TYR A 214 -7.68 1.57 18.73
N TRP A 215 -6.85 1.19 17.76
CA TRP A 215 -7.05 1.51 16.35
C TRP A 215 -8.42 1.04 15.87
N ASN A 216 -8.78 -0.24 16.06
CA ASN A 216 -10.04 -0.78 15.57
C ASN A 216 -11.27 -0.06 16.14
N LYS A 217 -11.21 0.46 17.38
CA LYS A 217 -12.30 1.25 17.97
C LYS A 217 -12.42 2.66 17.38
N ASN A 218 -11.33 3.23 16.89
CA ASN A 218 -11.23 4.64 16.49
C ASN A 218 -10.88 4.84 15.01
N GLU A 219 -10.80 3.77 14.22
CA GLU A 219 -10.43 3.81 12.81
C GLU A 219 -11.35 4.72 11.98
N ASN A 220 -12.64 4.77 12.34
CA ASN A 220 -13.59 5.67 11.72
C ASN A 220 -13.22 7.15 11.90
N ILE A 221 -12.55 7.50 13.00
CA ILE A 221 -12.05 8.87 13.24
C ILE A 221 -10.91 9.17 12.26
N PHE A 222 -10.00 8.22 12.05
CA PHE A 222 -8.93 8.36 11.07
C PHE A 222 -9.48 8.57 9.65
N TRP A 223 -10.44 7.74 9.22
CA TRP A 223 -11.01 7.85 7.88
C TRP A 223 -11.82 9.14 7.68
N LYS A 224 -12.62 9.55 8.68
CA LYS A 224 -13.28 10.87 8.64
C LYS A 224 -12.29 12.03 8.58
N TRP A 225 -11.13 11.88 9.21
CA TRP A 225 -10.07 12.88 9.10
C TRP A 225 -9.47 12.89 7.69
N MET A 226 -9.20 11.73 7.11
CA MET A 226 -8.73 11.60 5.73
C MET A 226 -9.71 12.18 4.71
N GLU A 227 -11.03 11.98 4.89
CA GLU A 227 -12.07 12.64 4.08
C GLU A 227 -11.92 14.17 4.12
N SER A 228 -11.67 14.74 5.31
CA SER A 228 -11.44 16.18 5.45
C SER A 228 -10.16 16.69 4.77
N VAL A 229 -9.22 15.82 4.43
CA VAL A 229 -8.02 16.18 3.64
C VAL A 229 -8.40 16.31 2.15
N LEU A 230 -9.35 15.51 1.68
CA LEU A 230 -9.85 15.55 0.30
C LEU A 230 -10.71 16.79 0.04
N ASP A 231 -11.48 17.24 1.04
CA ASP A 231 -12.39 18.39 0.91
C ASP A 231 -11.67 19.75 0.86
N GLN A 232 -10.35 19.80 1.11
CA GLN A 232 -9.60 21.04 1.08
C GLN A 232 -9.27 21.43 -0.37
N PRO A 233 -9.60 22.65 -0.81
CA PRO A 233 -9.34 23.08 -2.18
C PRO A 233 -7.83 23.08 -2.42
N ILE A 234 -7.40 22.23 -3.35
CA ILE A 234 -6.03 22.22 -3.86
C ILE A 234 -5.68 23.65 -4.26
N THR A 235 -4.58 24.17 -3.72
CA THR A 235 -4.10 25.54 -3.96
C THR A 235 -4.11 25.82 -5.47
N LYS A 236 -4.97 26.78 -5.85
CA LYS A 236 -5.37 27.10 -7.23
C LYS A 236 -4.24 27.61 -8.13
N GLU A 237 -3.00 27.70 -7.66
CA GLU A 237 -1.90 28.37 -8.38
C GLU A 237 -1.30 27.55 -9.53
N ASN A 238 -1.52 26.23 -9.60
CA ASN A 238 -0.98 25.40 -10.68
C ASN A 238 -1.99 25.09 -11.81
N ASN A 239 -3.24 25.55 -11.70
CA ASN A 239 -4.34 25.06 -12.55
C ASN A 239 -4.48 25.75 -13.92
N GLU A 240 -3.87 26.92 -14.16
CA GLU A 240 -4.16 27.69 -15.39
C GLU A 240 -3.11 27.56 -16.50
N LEU A 241 -1.92 26.99 -16.26
CA LEU A 241 -0.85 26.95 -17.27
C LEU A 241 -0.40 25.55 -17.71
N LEU A 242 -0.58 24.50 -16.89
CA LEU A 242 -0.23 23.12 -17.27
C LEU A 242 -1.41 22.32 -17.85
N HIS A 243 -2.65 22.71 -17.54
CA HIS A 243 -3.82 21.87 -17.84
C HIS A 243 -4.19 21.86 -19.33
N ASP A 244 -3.79 22.87 -20.11
CA ASP A 244 -4.21 22.97 -21.52
C ASP A 244 -3.31 22.20 -22.50
N VAL A 245 -2.02 22.00 -22.22
CA VAL A 245 -1.09 21.41 -23.21
C VAL A 245 -0.99 19.89 -23.09
N GLU A 246 -0.97 19.33 -21.86
CA GLU A 246 -0.89 17.89 -21.66
C GLU A 246 -2.24 17.17 -21.79
N CYS A 247 -3.36 17.81 -21.40
CA CYS A 247 -4.69 17.23 -21.64
C CYS A 247 -4.98 17.11 -23.14
N GLN A 248 -4.58 18.08 -23.96
CA GLN A 248 -4.76 17.99 -25.41
C GLN A 248 -3.94 16.86 -26.04
N HIS A 249 -2.73 16.58 -25.52
CA HIS A 249 -1.90 15.48 -26.02
C HIS A 249 -2.46 14.11 -25.61
N LEU A 250 -2.86 13.95 -24.35
CA LEU A 250 -3.44 12.72 -23.83
C LEU A 250 -4.82 12.43 -24.42
N GLU A 251 -5.66 13.45 -24.63
CA GLU A 251 -6.95 13.29 -25.32
C GLU A 251 -6.74 12.89 -26.78
N ALA A 252 -5.71 13.42 -27.45
CA ALA A 252 -5.35 13.04 -28.81
C ALA A 252 -4.81 11.60 -28.89
N GLU A 253 -4.00 11.14 -27.92
CA GLU A 253 -3.58 9.73 -27.86
C GLU A 253 -4.74 8.78 -27.54
N LYS A 254 -5.59 9.15 -26.59
CA LYS A 254 -6.81 8.40 -26.26
C LYS A 254 -7.75 8.27 -27.46
N GLN A 255 -7.91 9.33 -28.25
CA GLN A 255 -8.67 9.29 -29.51
C GLN A 255 -8.05 8.34 -30.53
N LYS A 256 -6.72 8.27 -30.63
CA LYS A 256 -6.03 7.31 -31.52
C LYS A 256 -6.27 5.87 -31.07
N PHE A 257 -6.22 5.60 -29.76
CA PHE A 257 -6.52 4.26 -29.24
C PHE A 257 -7.98 3.87 -29.49
N ASN A 258 -8.92 4.78 -29.26
CA ASN A 258 -10.35 4.52 -29.53
C ASN A 258 -10.59 4.27 -31.02
N ALA A 259 -9.96 5.03 -31.92
CA ALA A 259 -10.06 4.78 -33.36
C ALA A 259 -9.48 3.42 -33.77
N ALA A 260 -8.39 2.97 -33.13
CA ALA A 260 -7.83 1.64 -33.36
C ALA A 260 -8.77 0.53 -32.86
N ILE A 261 -9.43 0.73 -31.72
CA ILE A 261 -10.46 -0.18 -31.18
C ILE A 261 -11.63 -0.28 -32.14
N ASP A 262 -12.17 0.86 -32.62
CA ASP A 262 -13.28 0.88 -33.58
C ASP A 262 -12.91 0.16 -34.89
N THR A 263 -11.64 0.26 -35.30
CA THR A 263 -11.13 -0.44 -36.50
C THR A 263 -11.09 -1.95 -36.28
N LEU A 264 -10.63 -2.40 -35.12
CA LEU A 264 -10.61 -3.82 -34.75
C LEU A 264 -12.03 -4.38 -34.62
N ASP A 265 -12.95 -3.63 -34.03
CA ASP A 265 -14.35 -4.04 -33.91
C ASP A 265 -15.00 -4.16 -35.30
N SER A 266 -14.73 -3.22 -36.21
CA SER A 266 -15.16 -3.32 -37.61
C SER A 266 -14.59 -4.54 -38.32
N ALA A 267 -13.30 -4.84 -38.12
CA ALA A 267 -12.66 -6.03 -38.68
C ALA A 267 -13.26 -7.34 -38.12
N LEU A 268 -13.58 -7.39 -36.83
CA LEU A 268 -14.27 -8.51 -36.20
C LEU A 268 -15.66 -8.72 -36.79
N VAL A 269 -16.44 -7.65 -36.99
CA VAL A 269 -17.76 -7.73 -37.64
C VAL A 269 -17.64 -8.24 -39.08
N GLN A 270 -16.63 -7.80 -39.84
CA GLN A 270 -16.38 -8.29 -41.19
C GLN A 270 -15.99 -9.77 -41.20
N LEU A 271 -15.14 -10.20 -40.27
CA LEU A 271 -14.77 -11.61 -40.11
C LEU A 271 -15.96 -12.47 -39.72
N GLU A 272 -16.86 -11.98 -38.87
CA GLU A 272 -18.07 -12.68 -38.46
C GLU A 272 -19.07 -12.78 -39.63
N GLN A 273 -19.25 -11.70 -40.40
CA GLN A 273 -20.07 -11.72 -41.62
C GLN A 273 -19.51 -12.67 -42.67
N LEU A 274 -18.19 -12.67 -42.89
CA LEU A 274 -17.53 -13.62 -43.78
C LEU A 274 -17.71 -15.04 -43.27
N TRP A 275 -17.53 -15.30 -41.98
CA TRP A 275 -17.72 -16.63 -41.39
C TRP A 275 -19.16 -17.14 -41.56
N ILE A 276 -20.16 -16.29 -41.33
CA ILE A 276 -21.59 -16.59 -41.57
C ILE A 276 -21.84 -16.89 -43.06
N SER A 277 -21.23 -16.11 -43.96
CA SER A 277 -21.33 -16.31 -45.41
C SER A 277 -20.62 -17.59 -45.87
N ASN A 278 -19.54 -17.98 -45.20
CA ASN A 278 -18.61 -19.05 -45.59
C ASN A 278 -19.02 -20.45 -45.08
N ASN A 279 -19.90 -20.53 -44.07
CA ASN A 279 -20.62 -21.78 -43.74
C ASN A 279 -21.55 -22.25 -44.88
N SER A 280 -21.66 -21.48 -45.97
CA SER A 280 -22.44 -21.81 -47.16
C SER A 280 -21.62 -22.43 -48.31
N HIS A 281 -20.28 -22.25 -48.37
CA HIS A 281 -19.42 -22.81 -49.44
C HIS A 281 -17.94 -22.91 -49.03
N PRO A 282 -17.29 -24.08 -49.15
CA PRO A 282 -15.92 -24.28 -48.66
C PRO A 282 -14.90 -24.04 -49.79
N SER A 283 -14.36 -22.82 -49.92
CA SER A 283 -13.18 -22.59 -50.77
C SER A 283 -12.48 -21.27 -50.46
N ILE A 284 -11.93 -21.09 -49.24
CA ILE A 284 -11.23 -19.84 -48.89
C ILE A 284 -10.07 -20.08 -47.91
N GLU A 285 -8.94 -20.60 -48.37
CA GLU A 285 -7.66 -20.42 -47.67
C GLU A 285 -6.97 -19.11 -48.09
N HIS A 286 -7.21 -18.65 -49.32
CA HIS A 286 -6.50 -17.51 -49.90
C HIS A 286 -6.96 -16.15 -49.33
N ASP A 287 -8.27 -15.95 -49.08
CA ASP A 287 -8.75 -14.65 -48.62
C ASP A 287 -8.56 -14.45 -47.10
N VAL A 288 -8.56 -15.52 -46.31
CA VAL A 288 -8.24 -15.46 -44.88
C VAL A 288 -6.78 -15.09 -44.68
N SER A 289 -5.85 -15.68 -45.46
CA SER A 289 -4.45 -15.28 -45.43
C SER A 289 -4.25 -13.82 -45.84
N SER A 290 -4.99 -13.31 -46.83
CA SER A 290 -4.93 -11.90 -47.22
C SER A 290 -5.33 -10.96 -46.08
N ILE A 291 -6.40 -11.30 -45.35
CA ILE A 291 -6.88 -10.50 -44.22
C ILE A 291 -5.89 -10.57 -43.04
N ILE A 292 -5.37 -11.76 -42.72
CA ILE A 292 -4.34 -11.92 -41.67
C ILE A 292 -3.10 -11.10 -42.02
N THR A 293 -2.62 -11.15 -43.26
CA THR A 293 -1.47 -10.33 -43.68
C THR A 293 -1.76 -8.84 -43.61
N SER A 294 -2.99 -8.40 -43.91
CA SER A 294 -3.37 -6.99 -43.77
C SER A 294 -3.32 -6.55 -42.30
N ILE A 295 -3.88 -7.36 -41.40
CA ILE A 295 -3.86 -7.10 -39.95
C ILE A 295 -2.42 -7.09 -39.42
N ASP A 296 -1.58 -8.06 -39.81
CA ASP A 296 -0.18 -8.12 -39.39
C ASP A 296 0.63 -6.92 -39.88
N THR A 297 0.37 -6.43 -41.09
CA THR A 297 1.03 -5.21 -41.61
C THR A 297 0.60 -3.95 -40.85
N GLU A 298 -0.66 -3.87 -40.44
CA GLU A 298 -1.20 -2.73 -39.72
C GLU A 298 -0.75 -2.70 -38.26
N ILE A 299 -0.70 -3.87 -37.60
CA ILE A 299 -0.09 -4.06 -36.28
C ILE A 299 1.40 -3.69 -36.33
N SER A 300 2.13 -4.15 -37.35
CA SER A 300 3.56 -3.84 -37.50
C SER A 300 3.81 -2.34 -37.75
N SER A 301 2.92 -1.68 -38.51
CA SER A 301 2.95 -0.23 -38.73
C SER A 301 2.75 0.54 -37.41
N LEU A 302 1.73 0.19 -36.62
CA LEU A 302 1.46 0.79 -35.32
C LEU A 302 2.62 0.58 -34.34
N PHE A 303 3.21 -0.61 -34.34
CA PHE A 303 4.36 -0.94 -33.50
C PHE A 303 5.60 -0.13 -33.87
N ASN A 304 5.86 0.06 -35.17
CA ASN A 304 6.97 0.89 -35.66
C ASN A 304 6.74 2.40 -35.39
N GLN A 305 5.50 2.87 -35.43
CA GLN A 305 5.18 4.26 -35.03
C GLN A 305 5.40 4.49 -33.53
N LEU A 306 5.06 3.52 -32.68
CA LEU A 306 5.34 3.57 -31.24
C LEU A 306 6.85 3.55 -30.93
N LEU A 307 7.63 2.74 -31.65
CA LEU A 307 9.10 2.70 -31.50
C LEU A 307 9.78 4.01 -31.95
N ASN A 308 9.31 4.60 -33.05
CA ASN A 308 9.87 5.87 -33.55
C ASN A 308 9.53 7.06 -32.65
N ASN A 309 8.35 7.09 -32.01
CA ASN A 309 7.99 8.16 -31.07
C ASN A 309 8.79 8.10 -29.75
N ASN A 310 9.24 6.92 -29.32
CA ASN A 310 10.15 6.79 -28.18
C ASN A 310 11.59 7.24 -28.48
N SER A 311 11.99 7.26 -29.77
CA SER A 311 13.32 7.71 -30.21
C SER A 311 13.42 9.23 -30.43
N SER A 312 12.30 9.93 -30.59
CA SER A 312 12.24 11.39 -30.71
C SER A 312 12.09 12.09 -29.35
N SER A 313 11.49 11.44 -28.35
CA SER A 313 11.46 11.92 -26.96
C SER A 313 12.86 11.90 -26.30
N THR A 314 13.69 10.90 -26.62
CA THR A 314 15.08 10.79 -26.11
C THR A 314 16.09 11.72 -26.78
N LYS A 315 15.75 12.38 -27.90
CA LYS A 315 16.64 13.34 -28.58
C LYS A 315 16.39 14.81 -28.21
N LYS A 316 15.24 15.14 -27.60
CA LYS A 316 14.94 16.51 -27.16
C LYS A 316 15.54 16.87 -25.81
N SER A 317 16.05 15.91 -25.03
CA SER A 317 16.70 16.14 -23.73
C SER A 317 18.24 16.28 -23.81
N LEU A 318 18.82 16.38 -25.02
CA LEU A 318 20.27 16.44 -25.23
C LEU A 318 20.73 17.67 -26.04
N SER A 319 19.83 18.63 -26.29
CA SER A 319 20.15 19.85 -27.05
C SER A 319 19.57 21.14 -26.47
N GLU A 320 19.30 21.20 -25.16
CA GLU A 320 19.09 22.46 -24.43
C GLU A 320 19.98 22.53 -23.19
#